data_AF-A0A7Y7WAH8-F1
#
_entry.id   AF-A0A7Y7WAH8-F1
#
_cell.length_a   1.000
_cell.length_b   1.000
_cell.length_c   1.000
_cell.angle_alpha   90.00
_cell.angle_beta   90.00
_cell.angle_gamma   90.00
#
_symmetry.space_group_name_H-M   'P 1'
#
loop_
_entity.id
_entity.type
_entity.pdbx_description
1 polymer ?
#
loop_
_entity_poly.entity_id
_entity_poly.type
_entity_poly.pdbx_seq_one_letter_code
_entity_poly.pdbx_strand_id
1 'polypeptide(L)'
;MSKNVSEIGEGTHWPNSSTGLIEYLSAQPLYALCRDQILHACQLIDRCCLRIHTGALDGALDTMCIKVTQHEETISEDAMSAPPEYLAGSVRQYGQCDVATDDQAHAAYIMACAVKALEVLNCWMRDVEQSALPKGIPMPDWPWDFYCEYVERQVNEDDRIDALELYVVHLEPITILPALRRDELRPLALSAIREATRRKGGLYSGQDRNKEMSDRDVALVKKARALLRNGTPQRSVTTAVHRWFEQQVAKPPKQRPKWIALEIDKALSRKRVEAILKQHNVLFT
;
A
#
# COMPACT_ATOMS: atom_id res chain seq x y z
N MET A 1 56.13 20.52 26.63
CA MET A 1 56.17 20.14 25.19
C MET A 1 55.09 19.12 24.95
N SER A 2 53.93 19.60 24.52
CA SER A 2 52.78 18.81 24.12
C SER A 2 53.07 18.12 22.79
N LYS A 3 52.74 16.83 22.66
CA LYS A 3 52.52 16.21 21.35
C LYS A 3 51.11 15.64 21.35
N ASN A 4 50.37 16.09 20.34
CA ASN A 4 48.93 15.94 20.15
C ASN A 4 48.51 14.49 19.97
N VAL A 5 47.40 14.17 20.62
CA VAL A 5 46.50 13.06 20.31
C VAL A 5 45.53 13.58 19.25
N SER A 6 45.70 13.16 18.01
CA SER A 6 44.71 13.32 16.95
C SER A 6 45.15 12.49 15.74
N GLU A 7 44.18 11.83 15.10
CA GLU A 7 44.29 11.12 13.81
C GLU A 7 44.68 9.64 13.85
N ILE A 8 43.80 8.78 14.39
CA ILE A 8 43.48 7.49 13.74
C ILE A 8 42.00 7.17 14.02
N GLY A 9 41.21 7.08 12.96
CA GLY A 9 39.80 6.75 13.01
C GLY A 9 39.06 7.36 11.84
N GLU A 10 39.59 7.21 10.63
CA GLU A 10 38.81 7.40 9.41
C GLU A 10 37.54 6.58 9.56
N GLY A 11 36.41 7.28 9.55
CA GLY A 11 35.10 6.66 9.67
C GLY A 11 34.94 5.61 8.58
N THR A 12 34.65 4.39 9.01
CA THR A 12 34.17 3.31 8.16
C THR A 12 32.89 3.81 7.49
N HIS A 13 33.03 4.37 6.30
CA HIS A 13 31.92 4.77 5.46
C HIS A 13 31.34 3.48 4.88
N TRP A 14 30.45 2.83 5.62
CA TRP A 14 29.71 1.68 5.11
C TRP A 14 28.92 2.13 3.87
N PRO A 15 28.98 1.38 2.75
CA PRO A 15 28.31 1.79 1.53
C PRO A 15 26.80 1.70 1.75
N ASN A 16 26.17 2.87 1.70
CA ASN A 16 24.73 3.16 1.68
C ASN A 16 23.87 1.91 1.38
N SER A 17 23.26 1.30 2.40
CA SER A 17 21.90 1.64 2.85
C SER A 17 21.00 1.90 1.64
N SER A 18 20.24 0.87 1.24
CA SER A 18 19.15 0.84 0.25
C SER A 18 19.32 1.62 -1.07
N THR A 19 20.49 2.18 -1.38
CA THR A 19 20.65 3.24 -2.37
C THR A 19 20.61 2.65 -3.78
N GLY A 20 21.29 1.51 -3.99
CA GLY A 20 21.16 0.76 -5.24
C GLY A 20 19.73 0.24 -5.47
N LEU A 21 18.98 -0.06 -4.40
CA LEU A 21 17.59 -0.47 -4.52
C LEU A 21 16.69 0.70 -4.90
N ILE A 22 16.90 1.87 -4.29
CA ILE A 22 16.21 3.11 -4.66
C ILE A 22 16.53 3.49 -6.10
N GLU A 23 17.80 3.42 -6.51
CA GLU A 23 18.23 3.70 -7.88
C GLU A 23 17.51 2.77 -8.87
N TYR A 24 17.55 1.46 -8.62
CA TYR A 24 16.86 0.46 -9.42
C TYR A 24 15.34 0.70 -9.51
N LEU A 25 14.67 0.98 -8.39
CA LEU A 25 13.23 1.25 -8.36
C LEU A 25 12.88 2.60 -9.00
N SER A 26 13.75 3.60 -8.86
CA SER A 26 13.54 4.94 -9.43
C SER A 26 13.66 5.01 -10.94
N ALA A 27 14.31 4.00 -11.54
CA ALA A 27 14.36 3.81 -12.98
C ALA A 27 13.05 3.28 -13.58
N GLN A 28 11.99 3.07 -12.77
CA GLN A 28 10.67 2.65 -13.26
C GLN A 28 9.76 3.86 -13.46
N PRO A 29 8.89 3.84 -14.49
CA PRO A 29 8.06 4.99 -14.85
C PRO A 29 7.04 5.38 -13.76
N LEU A 30 6.65 4.42 -12.91
CA LEU A 30 5.65 4.59 -11.87
C LEU A 30 6.23 4.87 -10.48
N TYR A 31 7.56 5.00 -10.35
CA TYR A 31 8.23 5.22 -9.06
C TYR A 31 7.61 6.38 -8.26
N ALA A 32 7.28 7.49 -8.92
CA ALA A 32 6.71 8.67 -8.28
C ALA A 32 5.41 8.39 -7.52
N LEU A 33 4.61 7.40 -7.95
CA LEU A 33 3.35 7.02 -7.31
C LEU A 33 3.55 6.20 -6.03
N CYS A 34 4.70 5.55 -5.88
CA CYS A 34 5.03 4.65 -4.76
C CYS A 34 6.22 5.14 -3.93
N ARG A 35 6.80 6.30 -4.28
CA ARG A 35 8.02 6.83 -3.70
C ARG A 35 8.02 6.83 -2.18
N ASP A 36 6.95 7.32 -1.56
CA ASP A 36 6.87 7.42 -0.10
C ASP A 36 6.90 6.03 0.55
N GLN A 37 6.14 5.06 0.00
CA GLN A 37 6.15 3.67 0.48
C GLN A 37 7.51 3.01 0.28
N ILE A 38 8.13 3.22 -0.88
CA ILE A 38 9.46 2.67 -1.17
C ILE A 38 10.49 3.21 -0.17
N LEU A 39 10.49 4.52 0.09
CA LEU A 39 11.41 5.15 1.04
C LEU A 39 11.18 4.65 2.47
N HIS A 40 9.94 4.42 2.88
CA HIS A 40 9.65 3.85 4.20
C HIS A 40 10.15 2.42 4.37
N ALA A 41 9.93 1.55 3.38
CA ALA A 41 10.45 0.18 3.43
C ALA A 41 11.98 0.15 3.35
N CYS A 42 12.60 1.01 2.53
CA CYS A 42 14.05 1.17 2.48
C CYS A 42 14.63 1.61 3.84
N GLN A 43 13.95 2.52 4.54
CA GLN A 43 14.35 2.93 5.88
C GLN A 43 14.31 1.77 6.89
N LEU A 44 13.32 0.87 6.80
CA LEU A 44 13.28 -0.35 7.62
C LEU A 44 14.46 -1.26 7.31
N ILE A 45 14.72 -1.51 6.02
CA ILE A 45 15.85 -2.34 5.56
C ILE A 45 17.17 -1.79 6.09
N ASP A 46 17.41 -0.48 5.96
CA ASP A 46 18.65 0.16 6.41
C ASP A 46 18.87 -0.01 7.92
N ARG A 47 17.80 0.11 8.72
CA ARG A 47 17.87 -0.13 10.17
C ARG A 47 18.12 -1.59 10.52
N CYS A 48 17.55 -2.52 9.77
CA CYS A 48 17.83 -3.94 9.94
C CYS A 48 19.27 -4.29 9.58
N CYS A 49 19.80 -3.75 8.47
CA CYS A 49 21.19 -3.98 8.05
C CYS A 49 22.18 -3.57 9.14
N LEU A 50 21.93 -2.47 9.86
CA LEU A 50 22.75 -2.02 10.99
C LEU A 50 22.73 -2.99 12.17
N ARG A 51 21.60 -3.68 12.43
CA ARG A 51 21.47 -4.68 13.50
C ARG A 51 22.13 -6.00 13.13
N ILE A 52 22.00 -6.39 11.86
CA ILE A 52 22.53 -7.66 11.34
C ILE A 52 24.06 -7.64 11.31
N HIS A 53 24.67 -6.60 10.72
CA HIS A 53 26.12 -6.53 10.45
C HIS A 53 26.96 -5.94 11.61
N THR A 54 26.63 -6.31 12.84
CA THR A 54 27.34 -5.82 14.05
C THR A 54 28.66 -6.57 14.35
N GLY A 55 29.10 -7.53 13.52
CA GLY A 55 30.30 -8.35 13.77
C GLY A 55 30.77 -9.22 12.59
N ALA A 56 31.81 -10.04 12.78
CA ALA A 56 32.58 -10.73 11.73
C ALA A 56 31.94 -11.95 11.04
N LEU A 57 30.60 -12.06 11.03
CA LEU A 57 29.85 -13.25 10.55
C LEU A 57 29.02 -12.97 9.27
N ASP A 58 29.42 -11.98 8.48
CA ASP A 58 28.61 -11.37 7.40
C ASP A 58 28.02 -12.40 6.40
N GLY A 59 28.80 -13.34 5.89
CA GLY A 59 28.31 -14.25 4.82
C GLY A 59 27.22 -15.25 5.25
N ALA A 60 27.22 -15.68 6.51
CA ALA A 60 26.17 -16.57 7.03
C ALA A 60 24.87 -15.79 7.28
N LEU A 61 24.98 -14.53 7.71
CA LEU A 61 23.86 -13.64 7.95
C LEU A 61 23.19 -13.18 6.66
N ASP A 62 23.96 -12.93 5.59
CA ASP A 62 23.40 -12.65 4.26
C ASP A 62 22.55 -13.82 3.75
N THR A 63 23.08 -15.05 3.86
CA THR A 63 22.36 -16.27 3.47
C THR A 63 21.08 -16.44 4.28
N MET A 64 21.14 -16.17 5.59
CA MET A 64 19.99 -16.18 6.47
C MET A 64 18.91 -15.21 5.99
N CYS A 65 19.28 -13.95 5.68
CA CYS A 65 18.34 -12.93 5.24
C CYS A 65 17.61 -13.32 3.94
N ILE A 66 18.32 -13.92 2.98
CA ILE A 66 17.73 -14.41 1.74
C ILE A 66 16.69 -15.51 2.03
N LYS A 67 17.05 -16.50 2.84
CA LYS A 67 16.17 -17.62 3.17
C LYS A 67 14.95 -17.20 4.00
N VAL A 68 15.15 -16.31 4.97
CA VAL A 68 14.06 -15.75 5.76
C VAL A 68 13.07 -15.00 4.87
N THR A 69 13.56 -14.26 3.88
CA THR A 69 12.69 -13.59 2.88
C THR A 69 11.88 -14.60 2.06
N GLN A 70 12.48 -15.73 1.68
CA GLN A 70 11.79 -16.80 0.94
C GLN A 70 10.70 -17.50 1.77
N HIS A 71 10.85 -17.53 3.10
CA HIS A 71 9.95 -18.21 4.03
C HIS A 71 9.15 -17.23 4.91
N GLU A 72 9.08 -15.95 4.55
CA GLU A 72 8.51 -14.88 5.39
C GLU A 72 7.07 -15.20 5.85
N GLU A 73 6.22 -15.62 4.92
CA GLU A 73 4.81 -15.96 5.20
C GLU A 73 4.70 -17.15 6.17
N THR A 74 5.45 -18.23 5.92
CA THR A 74 5.47 -19.41 6.81
C THR A 74 5.96 -19.06 8.22
N ILE A 75 7.01 -18.23 8.32
CA ILE A 75 7.54 -17.76 9.61
C ILE A 75 6.48 -16.92 10.33
N SER A 76 5.73 -16.08 9.62
CA SER A 76 4.64 -15.28 10.18
C SER A 76 3.53 -16.14 10.76
N GLU A 77 3.04 -17.13 9.99
CA GLU A 77 1.99 -18.06 10.40
C GLU A 77 2.37 -18.86 11.65
N ASP A 78 3.60 -19.38 11.65
CA ASP A 78 4.18 -20.11 12.77
C ASP A 78 4.28 -19.23 14.03
N ALA A 79 4.77 -17.99 13.88
CA ALA A 79 4.98 -17.06 14.98
C ALA A 79 3.68 -16.49 15.57
N MET A 80 2.60 -16.37 14.78
CA MET A 80 1.29 -15.91 15.26
C MET A 80 0.65 -16.87 16.28
N SER A 81 0.91 -18.17 16.13
CA SER A 81 0.31 -19.23 16.95
C SER A 81 1.16 -19.62 18.16
N ALA A 82 2.36 -19.05 18.29
CA ALA A 82 3.39 -19.48 19.22
C ALA A 82 3.75 -18.41 20.28
N PRO A 83 4.47 -18.78 21.36
CA PRO A 83 5.00 -17.83 22.32
C PRO A 83 5.97 -16.82 21.67
N PRO A 84 6.18 -15.62 22.27
CA PRO A 84 7.03 -14.57 21.71
C PRO A 84 8.47 -14.98 21.38
N GLU A 85 9.01 -15.94 22.14
CA GLU A 85 10.38 -16.46 21.96
C GLU A 85 10.53 -17.30 20.67
N TYR A 86 9.42 -17.70 20.04
CA TYR A 86 9.39 -18.60 18.91
C TYR A 86 9.88 -17.95 17.60
N LEU A 87 9.66 -16.64 17.41
CA LEU A 87 10.03 -15.95 16.17
C LEU A 87 11.52 -16.08 15.87
N ALA A 88 12.38 -15.80 16.86
CA ALA A 88 13.82 -15.93 16.67
C ALA A 88 14.24 -17.38 16.39
N GLY A 89 13.60 -18.36 17.02
CA GLY A 89 13.80 -19.78 16.74
C GLY A 89 13.45 -20.16 15.30
N SER A 90 12.25 -19.78 14.83
CA SER A 90 11.80 -20.01 13.46
C SER A 90 12.74 -19.34 12.46
N VAL A 91 13.13 -18.09 12.69
CA VAL A 91 14.07 -17.38 11.82
C VAL A 91 15.41 -18.12 11.69
N ARG A 92 15.98 -18.61 12.79
CA ARG A 92 17.22 -19.41 12.73
C ARG A 92 17.02 -20.71 11.96
N GLN A 93 15.90 -21.39 12.17
CA GLN A 93 15.58 -22.65 11.53
C GLN A 93 15.42 -22.50 10.01
N TYR A 94 14.56 -21.58 9.56
CA TYR A 94 14.32 -21.33 8.13
C TYR A 94 15.51 -20.61 7.48
N GLY A 95 16.17 -19.72 8.21
CA GLY A 95 17.37 -19.01 7.80
C GLY A 95 18.64 -19.87 7.79
N GLN A 96 18.61 -21.05 8.41
CA GLN A 96 19.74 -21.97 8.60
C GLN A 96 20.96 -21.29 9.25
N CYS A 97 20.72 -20.52 10.31
CA CYS A 97 21.76 -19.78 11.02
C CYS A 97 21.54 -19.85 12.54
N ASP A 98 21.99 -20.94 13.16
CA ASP A 98 21.80 -21.17 14.60
C ASP A 98 22.56 -20.17 15.50
N VAL A 99 23.58 -19.51 14.93
CA VAL A 99 24.45 -18.56 15.65
C VAL A 99 23.90 -17.15 15.71
N ALA A 100 22.84 -16.82 14.95
CA ALA A 100 22.24 -15.50 14.97
C ALA A 100 21.69 -15.18 16.35
N THR A 101 21.89 -13.95 16.85
CA THR A 101 21.25 -13.49 18.09
C THR A 101 19.75 -13.28 17.88
N ASP A 102 18.97 -13.18 18.97
CA ASP A 102 17.54 -12.88 18.84
C ASP A 102 17.32 -11.52 18.15
N ASP A 103 18.19 -10.55 18.41
CA ASP A 103 18.14 -9.23 17.77
C ASP A 103 18.38 -9.31 16.26
N GLN A 104 19.39 -10.08 15.83
CA GLN A 104 19.68 -10.31 14.41
C GLN A 104 18.55 -11.09 13.73
N ALA A 105 17.98 -12.08 14.42
CA ALA A 105 16.86 -12.86 13.91
C ALA A 105 15.60 -11.99 13.72
N HIS A 106 15.25 -11.16 14.70
CA HIS A 106 14.14 -10.22 14.57
C HIS A 106 14.40 -9.19 13.45
N ALA A 107 15.61 -8.64 13.37
CA ALA A 107 15.98 -7.72 12.29
C ALA A 107 15.87 -8.37 10.90
N ALA A 108 16.32 -9.61 10.75
CA ALA A 108 16.22 -10.36 9.49
C ALA A 108 14.77 -10.59 9.08
N TYR A 109 13.89 -10.91 10.03
CA TYR A 109 12.46 -11.05 9.75
C TYR A 109 11.78 -9.72 9.38
N ILE A 110 12.06 -8.64 10.11
CA ILE A 110 11.56 -7.30 9.78
C ILE A 110 12.04 -6.87 8.39
N MET A 111 13.29 -7.19 8.04
CA MET A 111 13.84 -6.92 6.71
C MET A 111 13.13 -7.73 5.64
N ALA A 112 12.84 -9.01 5.88
CA ALA A 112 12.07 -9.85 4.98
C ALA A 112 10.67 -9.27 4.69
N CYS A 113 9.94 -8.86 5.73
CA CYS A 113 8.66 -8.16 5.59
C CYS A 113 8.77 -6.91 4.70
N ALA A 114 9.79 -6.07 4.92
CA ALA A 114 10.01 -4.87 4.12
C ALA A 114 10.39 -5.18 2.65
N VAL A 115 11.19 -6.22 2.42
CA VAL A 115 11.56 -6.68 1.06
C VAL A 115 10.34 -7.22 0.31
N LYS A 116 9.50 -8.04 0.97
CA LYS A 116 8.25 -8.54 0.37
C LYS A 116 7.29 -7.40 0.05
N ALA A 117 7.19 -6.41 0.92
CA ALA A 117 6.38 -5.20 0.65
C ALA A 117 6.89 -4.43 -0.59
N LEU A 118 8.21 -4.28 -0.74
CA LEU A 118 8.80 -3.66 -1.94
C LEU A 118 8.61 -4.50 -3.21
N GLU A 119 8.69 -5.83 -3.09
CA GLU A 119 8.46 -6.75 -4.20
C GLU A 119 7.06 -6.56 -4.79
N VAL A 120 6.03 -6.43 -3.96
CA VAL A 120 4.66 -6.14 -4.40
C VAL A 120 4.59 -4.87 -5.26
N LEU A 121 5.18 -3.77 -4.78
CA LEU A 121 5.16 -2.49 -5.50
C LEU A 121 5.95 -2.59 -6.81
N ASN A 122 7.10 -3.24 -6.79
CA ASN A 122 7.91 -3.48 -7.99
C ASN A 122 7.18 -4.34 -9.02
N CYS A 123 6.51 -5.42 -8.61
CA CYS A 123 5.71 -6.26 -9.50
C CYS A 123 4.56 -5.45 -10.11
N TRP A 124 3.81 -4.70 -9.30
CA TRP A 124 2.73 -3.85 -9.79
C TRP A 124 3.22 -2.82 -10.82
N MET A 125 4.31 -2.10 -10.53
CA MET A 125 4.86 -1.10 -11.46
C MET A 125 5.25 -1.74 -12.80
N ARG A 126 5.91 -2.90 -12.76
CA ARG A 126 6.33 -3.66 -13.96
C ARG A 126 5.15 -4.22 -14.74
N ASP A 127 4.12 -4.71 -14.07
CA ASP A 127 2.94 -5.29 -14.72
C ASP A 127 2.13 -4.22 -15.45
N VAL A 128 1.99 -3.02 -14.85
CA VAL A 128 1.35 -1.87 -15.50
C VAL A 128 2.17 -1.42 -16.70
N GLU A 129 3.49 -1.28 -16.55
CA GLU A 129 4.39 -0.90 -17.64
C GLU A 129 4.30 -1.87 -18.83
N GLN A 130 4.35 -3.18 -18.57
CA GLN A 130 4.24 -4.22 -19.59
C GLN A 130 2.87 -4.25 -20.27
N SER A 131 1.80 -3.90 -19.54
CA SER A 131 0.44 -3.84 -20.06
C SER A 131 0.16 -2.58 -20.87
N ALA A 132 0.84 -1.47 -20.52
CA ALA A 132 0.75 -0.19 -21.21
C ALA A 132 1.41 -0.22 -22.59
N LEU A 133 2.48 -1.00 -22.75
CA LEU A 133 3.27 -1.04 -23.97
C LEU A 133 2.65 -1.92 -25.06
N PRO A 134 2.56 -1.43 -26.32
CA PRO A 134 2.12 -2.25 -27.44
C PRO A 134 3.04 -3.45 -27.68
N LYS A 135 2.48 -4.66 -27.64
CA LYS A 135 3.25 -5.89 -27.88
C LYS A 135 3.71 -5.96 -29.35
N GLY A 136 5.01 -6.22 -29.56
CA GLY A 136 5.59 -6.44 -30.89
C GLY A 136 5.96 -5.17 -31.66
N ILE A 137 5.83 -3.99 -31.05
CA ILE A 137 6.34 -2.74 -31.62
C ILE A 137 7.68 -2.40 -30.93
N PRO A 138 8.75 -2.05 -31.68
CA PRO A 138 9.98 -1.58 -31.06
C PRO A 138 9.69 -0.35 -30.21
N MET A 139 10.32 -0.29 -29.02
CA MET A 139 10.12 0.80 -28.08
C MET A 139 10.42 2.14 -28.78
N PRO A 140 9.44 3.07 -28.84
CA PRO A 140 9.69 4.39 -29.37
C PRO A 140 10.75 5.11 -28.54
N ASP A 141 11.60 5.92 -29.19
CA ASP A 141 12.57 6.78 -28.51
C ASP A 141 11.85 8.01 -27.91
N TRP A 142 11.07 7.77 -26.86
CA TRP A 142 10.31 8.79 -26.15
C TRP A 142 11.16 9.43 -25.05
N PRO A 143 11.06 10.76 -24.85
CA PRO A 143 11.61 11.40 -23.66
C PRO A 143 11.08 10.74 -22.39
N TRP A 144 11.95 10.55 -21.39
CA TRP A 144 11.61 9.85 -20.15
C TRP A 144 10.35 10.40 -19.47
N ASP A 145 10.22 11.72 -19.35
CA ASP A 145 9.05 12.34 -18.72
C ASP A 145 7.74 12.03 -19.47
N PHE A 146 7.80 12.00 -20.80
CA PHE A 146 6.65 11.63 -21.63
C PHE A 146 6.30 10.15 -21.47
N TYR A 147 7.31 9.29 -21.38
CA TYR A 147 7.12 7.86 -21.14
C TYR A 147 6.46 7.61 -19.77
N CYS A 148 6.95 8.25 -18.71
CA CYS A 148 6.36 8.17 -17.37
C CYS A 148 4.90 8.64 -17.38
N GLU A 149 4.61 9.80 -17.98
CA GLU A 149 3.24 10.32 -18.06
C GLU A 149 2.32 9.38 -18.87
N TYR A 150 2.84 8.77 -19.93
CA TYR A 150 2.08 7.82 -20.74
C TYR A 150 1.70 6.57 -19.94
N VAL A 151 2.66 5.96 -19.23
CA VAL A 151 2.43 4.76 -18.41
C VAL A 151 1.52 5.09 -17.22
N GLU A 152 1.72 6.24 -16.57
CA GLU A 152 0.88 6.71 -15.46
C GLU A 152 -0.59 6.83 -15.89
N ARG A 153 -0.87 7.30 -17.10
CA ARG A 153 -2.24 7.38 -17.64
C ARG A 153 -2.91 6.02 -17.89
N GLN A 154 -2.14 4.92 -17.94
CA GLN A 154 -2.68 3.56 -18.05
C GLN A 154 -2.99 2.93 -16.69
N VAL A 155 -2.62 3.58 -15.58
CA VAL A 155 -2.83 3.04 -14.24
C VAL A 155 -4.31 2.89 -13.94
N ASN A 156 -4.71 1.67 -13.61
CA ASN A 156 -5.97 1.41 -12.92
C ASN A 156 -5.79 1.77 -11.42
N GLU A 157 -6.61 2.71 -10.93
CA GLU A 157 -6.55 3.12 -9.53
C GLU A 157 -6.85 1.95 -8.58
N ASP A 158 -7.74 1.03 -8.93
CA ASP A 158 -8.08 -0.09 -8.04
C ASP A 158 -6.91 -1.09 -7.92
N ASP A 159 -6.22 -1.41 -9.02
CA ASP A 159 -5.04 -2.30 -8.99
C ASP A 159 -3.89 -1.70 -8.17
N ARG A 160 -3.74 -0.37 -8.21
CA ARG A 160 -2.77 0.34 -7.34
C ARG A 160 -3.15 0.24 -5.87
N ILE A 161 -4.44 0.30 -5.56
CA ILE A 161 -4.91 0.14 -4.18
C ILE A 161 -4.64 -1.27 -3.69
N ASP A 162 -4.97 -2.28 -4.48
CA ASP A 162 -4.71 -3.68 -4.14
C ASP A 162 -3.21 -3.92 -3.89
N ALA A 163 -2.32 -3.30 -4.68
CA ALA A 163 -0.88 -3.33 -4.44
C ALA A 163 -0.47 -2.66 -3.12
N LEU A 164 -1.10 -1.54 -2.74
CA LEU A 164 -0.85 -0.88 -1.44
C LEU A 164 -1.41 -1.69 -0.27
N GLU A 165 -2.54 -2.38 -0.44
CA GLU A 165 -3.10 -3.27 0.58
C GLU A 165 -2.18 -4.49 0.79
N LEU A 166 -1.69 -5.11 -0.28
CA LEU A 166 -0.69 -6.18 -0.20
C LEU A 166 0.64 -5.72 0.41
N TYR A 167 1.10 -4.50 0.10
CA TYR A 167 2.23 -3.88 0.78
C TYR A 167 2.02 -3.80 2.30
N VAL A 168 0.81 -3.41 2.74
CA VAL A 168 0.45 -3.35 4.16
C VAL A 168 0.43 -4.73 4.79
N VAL A 169 -0.13 -5.73 4.11
CA VAL A 169 -0.18 -7.13 4.59
C VAL A 169 1.21 -7.63 4.96
N HIS A 170 2.23 -7.36 4.14
CA HIS A 170 3.60 -7.76 4.47
C HIS A 170 4.23 -7.00 5.62
N LEU A 171 3.80 -5.76 5.91
CA LEU A 171 4.34 -4.99 7.04
C LEU A 171 3.58 -5.22 8.36
N GLU A 172 2.33 -5.70 8.29
CA GLU A 172 1.48 -5.90 9.45
C GLU A 172 2.09 -6.83 10.53
N PRO A 173 2.78 -7.94 10.19
CA PRO A 173 3.45 -8.82 11.16
C PRO A 173 4.36 -8.07 12.13
N ILE A 174 5.08 -7.05 11.67
CA ILE A 174 5.97 -6.21 12.50
C ILE A 174 5.19 -5.53 13.64
N THR A 175 3.90 -5.25 13.42
CA THR A 175 3.06 -4.51 14.36
C THR A 175 2.23 -5.38 15.29
N ILE A 176 1.89 -6.60 14.85
CA ILE A 176 0.99 -7.54 15.56
C ILE A 176 1.73 -8.64 16.30
N LEU A 177 2.89 -9.09 15.83
CA LEU A 177 3.58 -10.23 16.43
C LEU A 177 4.02 -9.91 17.86
N PRO A 178 3.69 -10.77 18.85
CA PRO A 178 4.06 -10.54 20.25
C PRO A 178 5.56 -10.36 20.46
N ALA A 179 6.38 -11.09 19.71
CA ALA A 179 7.84 -11.03 19.72
C ALA A 179 8.39 -9.61 19.43
N LEU A 180 7.69 -8.87 18.56
CA LEU A 180 8.12 -7.56 18.07
C LEU A 180 7.43 -6.39 18.77
N ARG A 181 6.59 -6.66 19.78
CA ARG A 181 5.78 -5.63 20.46
C ARG A 181 6.62 -4.47 21.02
N ARG A 182 7.84 -4.78 21.48
CA ARG A 182 8.81 -3.83 22.06
C ARG A 182 9.98 -3.52 21.13
N ASP A 183 9.96 -4.00 19.88
CA ASP A 183 11.01 -3.72 18.91
C ASP A 183 10.99 -2.23 18.53
N GLU A 184 12.18 -1.63 18.41
CA GLU A 184 12.36 -0.21 18.11
C GLU A 184 11.95 0.17 16.68
N LEU A 185 11.84 -0.80 15.76
CA LEU A 185 11.44 -0.58 14.37
C LEU A 185 9.92 -0.64 14.19
N ARG A 186 9.18 -1.13 15.19
CA ARG A 186 7.71 -1.17 15.15
C ARG A 186 7.04 0.18 14.87
N PRO A 187 7.47 1.32 15.45
CA PRO A 187 6.94 2.63 15.10
C PRO A 187 7.18 3.02 13.63
N LEU A 188 8.30 2.61 13.04
CA LEU A 188 8.59 2.86 11.62
C LEU A 188 7.64 2.07 10.72
N ALA A 189 7.41 0.79 11.02
CA ALA A 189 6.43 -0.02 10.30
C ALA A 189 5.00 0.54 10.44
N LEU A 190 4.61 0.99 11.64
CA LEU A 190 3.32 1.66 11.85
C LEU A 190 3.20 2.95 11.03
N SER A 191 4.27 3.74 10.92
CA SER A 191 4.28 4.94 10.07
C SER A 191 4.15 4.59 8.60
N ALA A 192 4.86 3.56 8.14
CA ALA A 192 4.81 3.08 6.77
C ALA A 192 3.40 2.60 6.38
N ILE A 193 2.77 1.79 7.23
CA ILE A 193 1.38 1.34 7.06
C ILE A 193 0.42 2.53 7.05
N ARG A 194 0.59 3.49 7.97
CA ARG A 194 -0.25 4.69 8.01
C ARG A 194 -0.14 5.52 6.76
N GLU A 195 1.06 5.72 6.22
CA GLU A 195 1.25 6.47 4.97
C GLU A 195 0.74 5.69 3.74
N ALA A 196 0.88 4.37 3.69
CA ALA A 196 0.30 3.53 2.64
C ALA A 196 -1.25 3.54 2.66
N THR A 197 -1.84 3.62 3.85
CA THR A 197 -3.29 3.72 4.05
C THR A 197 -3.79 5.17 4.13
N ARG A 198 -2.90 6.17 4.04
CA ARG A 198 -3.24 7.58 4.21
C ARG A 198 -4.04 8.06 3.02
N ARG A 199 -5.24 8.57 3.28
CA ARG A 199 -6.09 9.25 2.29
C ARG A 199 -5.37 10.49 1.74
N LYS A 200 -4.73 10.40 0.57
CA LYS A 200 -4.36 11.59 -0.22
C LYS A 200 -5.60 11.99 -1.01
N GLY A 201 -6.36 12.97 -0.51
CA GLY A 201 -7.56 13.49 -1.18
C GLY A 201 -8.89 12.76 -0.88
N GLY A 202 -8.96 12.00 0.22
CA GLY A 202 -10.20 11.34 0.66
C GLY A 202 -10.46 9.97 0.01
N LEU A 203 -9.47 9.38 -0.67
CA LEU A 203 -9.67 8.15 -1.41
C LEU A 203 -8.59 7.14 -1.02
N TYR A 204 -8.97 6.08 -0.29
CA TYR A 204 -8.41 4.73 -0.39
C TYR A 204 -9.38 3.73 0.28
N SER A 205 -10.19 3.03 -0.53
CA SER A 205 -9.97 1.64 -0.96
C SER A 205 -10.90 1.36 -2.15
N GLY A 206 -10.53 0.53 -3.12
CA GLY A 206 -11.41 0.14 -4.23
C GLY A 206 -12.67 -0.56 -3.71
N GLN A 207 -12.54 -1.28 -2.58
CA GLN A 207 -13.65 -1.89 -1.87
C GLN A 207 -14.57 -0.89 -1.16
N ASP A 208 -14.06 0.12 -0.47
CA ASP A 208 -14.88 1.15 0.18
C ASP A 208 -15.49 2.08 -0.86
N ARG A 209 -14.80 2.39 -1.96
CA ARG A 209 -15.38 3.15 -3.07
C ARG A 209 -16.46 2.34 -3.78
N ASN A 210 -16.25 1.04 -4.05
CA ASN A 210 -17.29 0.21 -4.64
C ASN A 210 -18.45 -0.03 -3.68
N LYS A 211 -18.22 -0.14 -2.37
CA LYS A 211 -19.28 -0.35 -1.37
C LYS A 211 -20.06 0.93 -1.07
N GLU A 212 -19.40 2.07 -0.89
CA GLU A 212 -20.05 3.37 -0.70
C GLU A 212 -20.74 3.87 -1.97
N MET A 213 -20.11 3.68 -3.15
CA MET A 213 -20.73 4.00 -4.44
C MET A 213 -21.90 3.05 -4.73
N SER A 214 -21.77 1.76 -4.44
CA SER A 214 -22.85 0.78 -4.56
C SER A 214 -24.02 1.09 -3.62
N ASP A 215 -23.79 1.38 -2.34
CA ASP A 215 -24.89 1.65 -1.40
C ASP A 215 -25.65 2.94 -1.72
N ARG A 216 -24.94 4.00 -2.12
CA ARG A 216 -25.55 5.25 -2.59
C ARG A 216 -26.33 5.03 -3.88
N ASP A 217 -25.74 4.34 -4.85
CA ASP A 217 -26.35 4.13 -6.16
C ASP A 217 -27.56 3.17 -6.04
N VAL A 218 -27.49 2.16 -5.17
CA VAL A 218 -28.61 1.32 -4.75
C VAL A 218 -29.72 2.14 -4.10
N ALA A 219 -29.40 3.10 -3.22
CA ALA A 219 -30.39 3.97 -2.61
C ALA A 219 -31.09 4.89 -3.64
N LEU A 220 -30.33 5.46 -4.58
CA LEU A 220 -30.86 6.25 -5.69
C LEU A 220 -31.77 5.41 -6.59
N VAL A 221 -31.35 4.21 -6.97
CA VAL A 221 -32.12 3.26 -7.78
C VAL A 221 -33.40 2.82 -7.07
N LYS A 222 -33.31 2.51 -5.77
CA LYS A 222 -34.48 2.13 -4.94
C LYS A 222 -35.49 3.27 -4.87
N LYS A 223 -35.03 4.51 -4.69
CA LYS A 223 -35.90 5.69 -4.70
C LYS A 223 -36.55 5.91 -6.07
N ALA A 224 -35.79 5.78 -7.15
CA ALA A 224 -36.28 5.94 -8.50
C ALA A 224 -37.36 4.90 -8.85
N ARG A 225 -37.14 3.62 -8.53
CA ARG A 225 -38.14 2.55 -8.71
C ARG A 225 -39.38 2.77 -7.86
N ALA A 226 -39.25 3.28 -6.64
CA ALA A 226 -40.41 3.63 -5.81
C ALA A 226 -41.24 4.77 -6.43
N LEU A 227 -40.59 5.79 -7.00
CA LEU A 227 -41.29 6.89 -7.70
C LEU A 227 -42.03 6.41 -8.95
N LEU A 228 -41.41 5.53 -9.74
CA LEU A 228 -42.05 4.90 -10.90
C LEU A 228 -43.29 4.08 -10.50
N ARG A 229 -43.18 3.24 -9.46
CA ARG A 229 -44.32 2.47 -8.93
C ARG A 229 -45.46 3.35 -8.43
N ASN A 230 -45.12 4.53 -7.92
CA ASN A 230 -46.11 5.51 -7.44
C ASN A 230 -46.67 6.39 -8.58
N GLY A 231 -46.44 6.03 -9.85
CA GLY A 231 -47.01 6.73 -11.01
C GLY A 231 -46.24 7.98 -11.47
N THR A 232 -45.01 8.20 -10.99
CA THR A 232 -44.19 9.33 -11.46
C THR A 232 -43.75 9.09 -12.90
N PRO A 233 -43.97 10.03 -13.85
CA PRO A 233 -43.53 9.88 -15.24
C PRO A 233 -42.01 9.72 -15.34
N GLN A 234 -41.54 8.79 -16.18
CA GLN A 234 -40.11 8.49 -16.35
C GLN A 234 -39.26 9.75 -16.62
N ARG A 235 -39.78 10.70 -17.41
CA ARG A 235 -39.14 12.00 -17.72
C ARG A 235 -38.86 12.89 -16.50
N SER A 236 -39.57 12.72 -15.39
CA SER A 236 -39.42 13.53 -14.18
C SER A 236 -38.72 12.80 -13.03
N VAL A 237 -38.50 11.48 -13.15
CA VAL A 237 -37.89 10.64 -12.11
C VAL A 237 -36.49 11.14 -11.74
N THR A 238 -35.63 11.43 -12.73
CA THR A 238 -34.26 11.93 -12.48
C THR A 238 -34.26 13.20 -11.63
N THR A 239 -35.14 14.15 -11.94
CA THR A 239 -35.24 15.42 -11.21
C THR A 239 -35.75 15.19 -9.78
N ALA A 240 -36.73 14.31 -9.59
CA ALA A 240 -37.27 13.98 -8.28
C ALA A 240 -36.25 13.25 -7.40
N VAL A 241 -35.46 12.34 -7.97
CA VAL A 241 -34.39 11.62 -7.29
C VAL A 241 -33.25 12.57 -6.90
N HIS A 242 -32.83 13.45 -7.81
CA HIS A 242 -31.81 14.47 -7.53
C HIS A 242 -32.22 15.38 -6.37
N ARG A 243 -33.44 15.93 -6.41
CA ARG A 243 -33.97 16.78 -5.35
C ARG A 243 -34.08 16.07 -4.00
N TRP A 244 -34.49 14.80 -4.02
CA TRP A 244 -34.50 13.97 -2.82
C TRP A 244 -33.08 13.75 -2.26
N PHE A 245 -32.09 13.54 -3.13
CA PHE A 245 -30.71 13.34 -2.72
C PHE A 245 -30.10 14.61 -2.11
N GLU A 246 -30.32 15.77 -2.73
CA GLU A 246 -29.95 17.08 -2.15
C GLU A 246 -30.51 17.25 -0.73
N GLN A 247 -31.78 16.87 -0.52
CA GLN A 247 -32.40 16.92 0.81
C GLN A 247 -31.78 15.94 1.81
N GLN A 248 -31.26 14.79 1.38
CA GLN A 248 -30.58 13.87 2.29
C GLN A 248 -29.17 14.38 2.65
N VAL A 249 -28.45 14.98 1.71
CA VAL A 249 -27.11 15.56 1.94
C VAL A 249 -27.18 16.81 2.81
N ALA A 250 -28.24 17.62 2.66
CA ALA A 250 -28.47 18.81 3.46
C ALA A 250 -28.79 18.54 4.94
N LYS A 251 -29.04 17.28 5.33
CA LYS A 251 -29.27 16.92 6.74
C LYS A 251 -27.98 17.07 7.57
N PRO A 252 -28.10 17.38 8.88
CA PRO A 252 -26.97 17.34 9.79
C PRO A 252 -26.28 15.97 9.77
N PRO A 253 -24.94 15.87 9.89
CA PRO A 253 -24.21 14.61 9.78
C PRO A 253 -24.77 13.46 10.63
N LYS A 254 -25.21 13.76 11.86
CA LYS A 254 -25.82 12.78 12.79
C LYS A 254 -27.18 12.24 12.33
N GLN A 255 -27.84 12.88 11.37
CA GLN A 255 -29.16 12.51 10.83
C GLN A 255 -29.09 12.03 9.37
N ARG A 256 -27.89 11.98 8.79
CA ARG A 256 -27.69 11.48 7.43
C ARG A 256 -27.86 9.95 7.42
N PRO A 257 -28.50 9.39 6.38
CA PRO A 257 -28.53 7.95 6.18
C PRO A 257 -27.10 7.38 6.10
N LYS A 258 -26.90 6.15 6.61
CA LYS A 258 -25.58 5.49 6.68
C LYS A 258 -24.85 5.36 5.33
N TRP A 259 -25.59 5.31 4.22
CA TRP A 259 -25.05 5.23 2.85
C TRP A 259 -24.58 6.58 2.29
N ILE A 260 -24.78 7.69 3.01
CA ILE A 260 -24.15 8.99 2.70
C ILE A 260 -22.92 9.12 3.58
N ALA A 261 -21.74 8.97 2.98
CA ALA A 261 -20.48 9.17 3.67
C ALA A 261 -20.45 10.56 4.35
N LEU A 262 -19.86 10.62 5.55
CA LEU A 262 -19.81 11.84 6.37
C LEU A 262 -19.08 12.99 5.64
N GLU A 263 -18.21 12.66 4.70
CA GLU A 263 -17.38 13.57 3.89
C GLU A 263 -18.10 14.15 2.66
N ILE A 264 -19.33 13.71 2.37
CA ILE A 264 -20.11 14.25 1.25
C ILE A 264 -20.74 15.58 1.67
N ASP A 265 -20.05 16.67 1.34
CA ASP A 265 -20.54 18.03 1.56
C ASP A 265 -21.40 18.57 0.41
N LYS A 266 -21.35 17.92 -0.75
CA LYS A 266 -22.10 18.32 -1.95
C LYS A 266 -22.82 17.14 -2.58
N ALA A 267 -24.08 17.36 -2.95
CA ALA A 267 -24.86 16.39 -3.70
C ALA A 267 -24.27 16.17 -5.10
N LEU A 268 -24.54 14.99 -5.66
CA LEU A 268 -24.21 14.65 -7.04
C LEU A 268 -24.99 15.55 -7.97
N SER A 269 -24.39 15.94 -9.09
CA SER A 269 -25.09 16.66 -10.14
C SER A 269 -26.22 15.81 -10.73
N ARG A 270 -27.28 16.47 -11.20
CA ARG A 270 -28.41 15.82 -11.89
C ARG A 270 -27.95 14.93 -13.05
N LYS A 271 -26.92 15.36 -13.79
CA LYS A 271 -26.32 14.59 -14.90
C LYS A 271 -25.71 13.27 -14.42
N ARG A 272 -25.06 13.27 -13.25
CA ARG A 272 -24.49 12.05 -12.67
C ARG A 272 -25.58 11.12 -12.14
N VAL A 273 -26.62 11.66 -11.50
CA VAL A 273 -27.80 10.88 -11.09
C VAL A 273 -28.45 10.20 -12.31
N GLU A 274 -28.58 10.91 -13.42
CA GLU A 274 -29.12 10.35 -14.66
C GLU A 274 -28.27 9.19 -15.21
N ALA A 275 -26.95 9.34 -15.22
CA ALA A 275 -26.02 8.30 -15.67
C ALA A 275 -26.14 7.01 -14.84
N ILE A 276 -26.23 7.14 -13.51
CA ILE A 276 -26.43 6.01 -12.59
C ILE A 276 -27.77 5.31 -12.88
N LEU A 277 -28.86 6.07 -13.06
CA LEU A 277 -30.17 5.49 -13.34
C LEU A 277 -30.23 4.76 -14.70
N LYS A 278 -29.48 5.23 -15.70
CA LYS A 278 -29.32 4.53 -16.99
C LYS A 278 -28.49 3.25 -16.84
N GLN A 279 -27.36 3.33 -16.14
CA GLN A 279 -26.47 2.20 -15.88
C GLN A 279 -27.21 1.02 -15.18
N HIS A 280 -28.18 1.32 -14.31
CA HIS A 280 -28.98 0.33 -13.60
C HIS A 280 -30.34 0.01 -14.24
N ASN A 281 -30.53 0.33 -15.52
CA ASN A 281 -31.74 0.02 -16.31
C ASN A 281 -33.05 0.55 -15.68
N VAL A 282 -32.99 1.69 -14.97
CA VAL A 282 -34.19 2.36 -14.43
C VAL A 282 -34.79 3.31 -15.46
N LEU A 283 -33.92 3.93 -16.27
CA LEU A 283 -34.29 4.75 -17.41
C LEU A 283 -33.85 4.01 -18.67
N PHE A 284 -34.81 3.61 -19.50
CA PHE A 284 -34.53 3.15 -20.86
C PHE A 284 -34.22 4.37 -21.73
N THR A 285 -33.18 4.27 -22.56
CA THR A 285 -32.92 5.19 -23.68
C THR A 285 -33.99 5.06 -24.74
#